data_AF-A0A1F5AL80-F1
#
_entry.id   AF-A0A1F5AL80-F1
#
_cell.length_a   1.000
_cell.length_b   1.000
_cell.length_c   1.000
_cell.angle_alpha   90.00
_cell.angle_beta   90.00
_cell.angle_gamma   90.00
#
_symmetry.space_group_name_H-M   'P 1'
#
loop_
_entity.id
_entity.type
_entity.pdbx_description
1 polymer ?
#
loop_
_entity_poly.entity_id
_entity_poly.type
_entity_poly.pdbx_seq_one_letter_code
_entity_poly.pdbx_strand_id
1 'polypeptide(L)'
;MEIISEFVPYGERFDPQPATIVLDVGMKTVPGVIDHHHPEAEPECTASLIAKHPGLILDHLPQYRAADLEKSLSPLRVVTHRLPDFDALASIFLTLKLLESGRVDSSMEKLSRYTRLVDSASLPKEIDLSSTPYAILRALFSGVRQDEAEMNLSRLAEGLKFMSFLYARSREGYEIEENRLLFSGIDRFERARRKVENDYFQYLDDLSRAEKLLLDLPFSGGTGKRRVDGLVVRNPRSFLLKEWSRRDSAQSSLGKGFTLSVTGFGGQRFILGVDPAMGVNLRGLGGLLNRREKEKRAAAGRPLVHPWYEGNCPFFDYRIVDSPRDGTALDHEDILACLKEFSRSLP
;
A
#
# COMPACT_ATOMS: atom_id res chain seq x y z
N MET A 1 12.95 24.13 -9.25
CA MET A 1 13.74 23.01 -8.71
C MET A 1 13.65 21.86 -9.70
N GLU A 2 14.77 21.40 -10.23
CA GLU A 2 14.81 20.18 -11.04
C GLU A 2 14.69 18.96 -10.12
N ILE A 3 13.92 17.94 -10.52
CA ILE A 3 13.67 16.73 -9.74
C ILE A 3 14.10 15.53 -10.56
N ILE A 4 14.95 14.68 -9.99
CA ILE A 4 15.33 13.37 -10.55
C ILE A 4 14.60 12.31 -9.72
N SER A 5 13.84 11.45 -10.37
CA SER A 5 13.09 10.38 -9.69
C SER A 5 13.78 9.03 -9.90
N GLU A 6 13.89 8.26 -8.84
CA GLU A 6 14.45 6.90 -8.85
C GLU A 6 13.51 5.92 -8.18
N PHE A 7 13.39 4.74 -8.80
CA PHE A 7 12.47 3.69 -8.38
C PHE A 7 13.25 2.43 -8.03
N VAL A 8 13.09 1.95 -6.81
CA VAL A 8 13.88 0.83 -6.29
C VAL A 8 12.98 -0.31 -5.77
N PRO A 9 13.48 -1.54 -5.62
CA PRO A 9 12.70 -2.61 -5.00
C PRO A 9 12.24 -2.26 -3.57
N TYR A 10 11.13 -2.83 -3.14
CA TYR A 10 10.68 -2.76 -1.74
C TYR A 10 11.74 -3.30 -0.79
N GLY A 11 11.84 -2.77 0.44
CA GLY A 11 12.76 -3.27 1.47
C GLY A 11 14.24 -2.97 1.22
N GLU A 12 14.57 -2.20 0.18
CA GLU A 12 15.90 -1.62 0.03
C GLU A 12 16.23 -0.69 1.20
N ARG A 13 17.52 -0.62 1.55
CA ARG A 13 18.02 0.17 2.67
C ARG A 13 18.79 1.37 2.14
N PHE A 14 18.58 2.52 2.77
CA PHE A 14 19.27 3.75 2.41
C PHE A 14 19.85 4.43 3.65
N ASP A 15 20.94 5.14 3.44
CA ASP A 15 21.45 6.14 4.37
C ASP A 15 21.16 7.54 3.80
N PRO A 16 20.94 8.55 4.66
CA PRO A 16 20.70 9.92 4.20
C PRO A 16 21.85 10.43 3.32
N GLN A 17 21.50 11.05 2.19
CA GLN A 17 22.45 11.66 1.26
C GLN A 17 22.08 13.13 1.00
N PRO A 18 23.08 14.01 0.78
CA PRO A 18 22.81 15.38 0.35
C PRO A 18 21.95 15.41 -0.93
N ALA A 19 21.09 16.41 -1.05
CA ALA A 19 20.23 16.60 -2.23
C ALA A 19 19.39 15.37 -2.60
N THR A 20 19.12 14.49 -1.63
CA THR A 20 18.37 13.25 -1.84
C THR A 20 17.34 13.09 -0.72
N ILE A 21 16.12 12.72 -1.08
CA ILE A 21 15.07 12.29 -0.15
C ILE A 21 14.58 10.91 -0.56
N VAL A 22 14.54 9.99 0.40
CA VAL A 22 14.04 8.63 0.21
C VAL A 22 12.70 8.50 0.93
N LEU A 23 11.67 8.09 0.21
CA LEU A 23 10.28 8.10 0.65
C LEU A 23 9.61 6.75 0.42
N ASP A 24 9.02 6.20 1.47
CA ASP A 24 8.24 4.96 1.45
C ASP A 24 9.09 3.72 1.05
N VAL A 25 10.39 3.84 1.32
CA VAL A 25 11.42 2.81 1.19
C VAL A 25 12.67 3.27 1.96
N GLY A 26 13.54 2.36 2.38
CA GLY A 26 14.79 2.69 3.06
C GLY A 26 14.95 2.10 4.45
N MET A 27 13.89 1.52 5.01
CA MET A 27 13.85 0.79 6.28
C MET A 27 14.27 1.62 7.50
N LYS A 28 14.07 2.95 7.46
CA LYS A 28 14.41 3.91 8.53
C LYS A 28 13.48 5.12 8.48
N THR A 29 13.25 5.75 9.63
CA THR A 29 12.60 7.06 9.77
C THR A 29 13.59 8.05 10.40
N VAL A 30 14.36 8.75 9.56
CA VAL A 30 15.37 9.75 9.94
C VAL A 30 15.37 10.91 8.92
N PRO A 31 15.98 12.07 9.22
CA PRO A 31 16.09 13.14 8.23
C PRO A 31 16.70 12.60 6.91
N GLY A 32 16.00 12.81 5.79
CA GLY A 32 16.41 12.33 4.46
C GLY A 32 15.99 10.92 4.06
N VAL A 33 15.52 10.07 5.00
CA VAL A 33 14.99 8.73 4.72
C VAL A 33 13.76 8.50 5.57
N ILE A 34 12.57 8.48 4.95
CA ILE A 34 11.29 8.40 5.64
C ILE A 34 10.57 7.15 5.14
N ASP A 35 10.58 6.12 5.97
CA ASP A 35 9.95 4.83 5.71
C ASP A 35 9.47 4.22 7.02
N HIS A 36 8.25 3.68 7.03
CA HIS A 36 7.62 3.07 8.20
C HIS A 36 7.74 1.54 8.23
N HIS A 37 8.32 0.91 7.20
CA HIS A 37 8.42 -0.55 7.06
C HIS A 37 9.46 -1.22 7.99
N HIS A 38 9.75 -0.65 9.16
CA HIS A 38 10.70 -1.19 10.14
C HIS A 38 10.10 -1.30 11.56
N PRO A 39 10.65 -2.18 12.43
CA PRO A 39 10.05 -2.45 13.76
C PRO A 39 10.04 -1.26 14.72
N GLU A 40 10.93 -0.30 14.53
CA GLU A 40 11.09 0.90 15.37
C GLU A 40 10.26 2.10 14.89
N ALA A 41 9.52 1.96 13.79
CA ALA A 41 8.73 3.05 13.23
C ALA A 41 7.52 3.40 14.12
N GLU A 42 7.06 4.64 14.04
CA GLU A 42 5.74 4.98 14.58
C GLU A 42 4.63 4.26 13.78
N PRO A 43 3.45 4.01 14.37
CA PRO A 43 2.31 3.42 13.67
C PRO A 43 1.63 4.47 12.76
N GLU A 44 2.39 4.93 11.78
CA GLU A 44 2.05 5.91 10.76
C GLU A 44 2.49 5.38 9.38
N CYS A 45 1.86 5.86 8.31
CA CYS A 45 2.38 5.72 6.93
C CYS A 45 3.36 6.87 6.62
N THR A 46 4.12 6.77 5.53
CA THR A 46 5.15 7.74 5.14
C THR A 46 4.58 9.15 5.00
N ALA A 47 3.42 9.31 4.34
CA ALA A 47 2.79 10.62 4.16
C ALA A 47 2.38 11.27 5.49
N SER A 48 1.90 10.45 6.44
CA SER A 48 1.58 10.94 7.79
C SER A 48 2.81 11.28 8.61
N LEU A 49 3.92 10.54 8.47
CA LEU A 49 5.20 10.88 9.10
C LEU A 49 5.71 12.25 8.64
N ILE A 50 5.58 12.55 7.34
CA ILE A 50 5.95 13.86 6.76
C ILE A 50 5.14 15.00 7.39
N ALA A 51 3.82 14.82 7.51
CA ALA A 51 2.95 15.84 8.10
C ALA A 51 3.19 16.02 9.61
N LYS A 52 3.48 14.93 10.33
CA LYS A 52 3.70 14.93 11.78
C LYS A 52 5.07 15.47 12.16
N HIS A 53 6.08 15.17 11.35
CA HIS A 53 7.49 15.47 11.61
C HIS A 53 8.13 16.20 10.43
N PRO A 54 7.69 17.44 10.11
CA PRO A 54 8.18 18.17 8.94
C PRO A 54 9.69 18.44 8.96
N GLY A 55 10.32 18.44 10.15
CA GLY A 55 11.77 18.55 10.32
C GLY A 55 12.56 17.45 9.60
N LEU A 56 12.00 16.25 9.41
CA LEU A 56 12.64 15.16 8.65
C LEU A 56 12.99 15.56 7.20
N ILE A 57 12.25 16.52 6.64
CA ILE A 57 12.50 17.08 5.30
C ILE A 57 13.18 18.42 5.42
N LEU A 58 12.60 19.35 6.19
CA LEU A 58 13.02 20.73 6.21
C LEU A 58 14.46 20.88 6.71
N ASP A 59 14.86 20.09 7.70
CA ASP A 59 16.22 20.16 8.27
C ASP A 59 17.25 19.41 7.43
N HIS A 60 16.81 18.42 6.65
CA HIS A 60 17.66 17.66 5.72
C HIS A 60 17.91 18.40 4.40
N LEU A 61 16.94 19.19 3.94
CA LEU A 61 16.97 19.90 2.66
C LEU A 61 16.80 21.43 2.81
N PRO A 62 17.56 22.11 3.70
CA PRO A 62 17.38 23.54 3.95
C PRO A 62 17.57 24.38 2.68
N GLN A 63 18.50 24.00 1.80
CA GLN A 63 18.79 24.70 0.55
C GLN A 63 17.69 24.59 -0.52
N TYR A 64 16.70 23.71 -0.32
CA TYR A 64 15.59 23.52 -1.26
C TYR A 64 14.30 24.24 -0.83
N ARG A 65 14.33 24.96 0.30
CA ARG A 65 13.20 25.76 0.75
C ARG A 65 12.99 26.95 -0.17
N ALA A 66 11.74 27.28 -0.50
CA ALA A 66 11.42 28.35 -1.46
C ALA A 66 12.01 29.73 -1.07
N ALA A 67 12.14 30.01 0.22
CA ALA A 67 12.73 31.24 0.74
C ALA A 67 14.25 31.35 0.52
N ASP A 68 14.92 30.21 0.29
CA ASP A 68 16.38 30.07 0.23
C ASP A 68 16.88 29.69 -1.18
N LEU A 69 16.00 29.77 -2.19
CA LEU A 69 16.31 29.50 -3.61
C LEU A 69 17.21 30.60 -4.20
N GLU A 70 18.49 30.63 -3.83
CA GLU A 70 19.54 31.31 -4.60
C GLU A 70 20.10 30.42 -5.73
N LYS A 71 20.84 31.03 -6.67
CA LYS A 71 21.15 30.48 -8.01
C LYS A 71 21.74 29.05 -8.02
N SER A 72 21.25 28.25 -8.98
CA SER A 72 21.79 26.96 -9.47
C SER A 72 21.97 25.88 -8.40
N LEU A 73 20.85 25.41 -7.82
CA LEU A 73 20.84 24.20 -7.02
C LEU A 73 21.11 22.95 -7.87
N SER A 74 21.76 21.95 -7.26
CA SER A 74 21.74 20.58 -7.79
C SER A 74 20.29 20.07 -7.90
N PRO A 75 19.98 19.22 -8.88
CA PRO A 75 18.69 18.54 -8.92
C PRO A 75 18.39 17.81 -7.61
N LEU A 76 17.15 17.87 -7.13
CA LEU A 76 16.71 17.09 -5.97
C LEU A 76 16.43 15.66 -6.44
N ARG A 77 17.14 14.69 -5.87
CA ARG A 77 16.87 13.26 -6.10
C ARG A 77 15.78 12.78 -5.16
N VAL A 78 14.71 12.22 -5.71
CA VAL A 78 13.60 11.62 -4.97
C VAL A 78 13.60 10.13 -5.25
N VAL A 79 13.85 9.33 -4.22
CA VAL A 79 13.89 7.87 -4.30
C VAL A 79 12.61 7.32 -3.66
N THR A 80 11.92 6.42 -4.36
CA THR A 80 10.76 5.69 -3.80
C THR A 80 10.72 4.27 -4.34
N HIS A 81 9.81 3.43 -3.84
CA HIS A 81 9.66 2.08 -4.34
C HIS A 81 9.09 2.05 -5.77
N ARG A 82 9.42 1.01 -6.53
CA ARG A 82 8.83 0.74 -7.85
C ARG A 82 7.32 0.59 -7.77
N LEU A 83 6.63 0.96 -8.83
CA LEU A 83 5.17 0.97 -8.97
C LEU A 83 4.51 1.78 -7.84
N PRO A 84 4.92 3.05 -7.64
CA PRO A 84 4.53 3.86 -6.49
C PRO A 84 3.02 3.85 -6.29
N ASP A 85 2.60 3.63 -5.05
CA ASP A 85 1.20 3.55 -4.68
C ASP A 85 0.71 4.87 -4.08
N PHE A 86 -0.44 4.84 -3.39
CA PHE A 86 -1.02 6.07 -2.84
C PHE A 86 -0.09 6.73 -1.81
N ASP A 87 0.58 5.96 -0.95
CA ASP A 87 1.44 6.53 0.10
C ASP A 87 2.71 7.13 -0.47
N ALA A 88 3.42 6.40 -1.33
CA ALA A 88 4.56 6.94 -2.06
C ALA A 88 4.23 8.23 -2.82
N LEU A 89 3.12 8.27 -3.56
CA LEU A 89 2.73 9.43 -4.35
C LEU A 89 2.33 10.63 -3.48
N ALA A 90 1.57 10.39 -2.40
CA ALA A 90 1.21 11.43 -1.45
C ALA A 90 2.45 11.95 -0.72
N SER A 91 3.38 11.07 -0.34
CA SER A 91 4.63 11.42 0.33
C SER A 91 5.51 12.32 -0.52
N ILE A 92 5.67 12.01 -1.81
CA ILE A 92 6.42 12.86 -2.74
C ILE A 92 5.73 14.23 -2.86
N PHE A 93 4.41 14.25 -3.09
CA PHE A 93 3.67 15.50 -3.20
C PHE A 93 3.79 16.37 -1.94
N LEU A 94 3.59 15.79 -0.76
CA LEU A 94 3.68 16.48 0.53
C LEU A 94 5.09 16.99 0.79
N THR A 95 6.12 16.23 0.43
CA THR A 95 7.51 16.66 0.53
C THR A 95 7.77 17.91 -0.31
N LEU A 96 7.39 17.86 -1.59
CA LEU A 96 7.57 18.99 -2.50
C LEU A 96 6.76 20.21 -2.04
N LYS A 97 5.54 19.98 -1.55
CA LYS A 97 4.68 21.06 -1.05
C LYS A 97 5.24 21.68 0.23
N LEU A 98 5.81 20.87 1.12
CA LEU A 98 6.46 21.31 2.35
C LEU A 98 7.70 22.17 2.07
N LEU A 99 8.52 21.79 1.08
CA LEU A 99 9.67 22.59 0.64
C LEU A 99 9.23 23.93 0.04
N GLU A 100 8.09 23.96 -0.66
CA GLU A 100 7.50 25.18 -1.22
C GLU A 100 6.94 26.10 -0.13
N SER A 101 6.15 25.57 0.81
CA SER A 101 5.43 26.36 1.81
C SER A 101 6.24 26.64 3.08
N GLY A 102 7.28 25.84 3.36
CA GLY A 102 8.05 25.84 4.60
C GLY A 102 7.28 25.34 5.83
N ARG A 103 6.02 24.92 5.68
CA ARG A 103 5.15 24.47 6.80
C ARG A 103 4.03 23.56 6.33
N VAL A 104 3.57 22.71 7.23
CA VAL A 104 2.37 21.89 7.02
C VAL A 104 1.13 22.79 7.15
N ASP A 105 0.18 22.65 6.22
CA ASP A 105 -1.12 23.30 6.28
C ASP A 105 -2.26 22.28 6.47
N SER A 106 -3.48 22.77 6.71
CA SER A 106 -4.64 21.92 6.97
C SER A 106 -5.02 21.00 5.80
N SER A 107 -4.68 21.37 4.56
CA SER A 107 -4.94 20.54 3.38
C SER A 107 -3.91 19.41 3.27
N MET A 108 -2.65 19.67 3.65
CA MET A 108 -1.62 18.64 3.80
C MET A 108 -1.98 17.64 4.89
N GLU A 109 -2.49 18.11 6.04
CA GLU A 109 -2.96 17.25 7.14
C GLU A 109 -4.15 16.37 6.72
N LYS A 110 -5.12 16.94 5.98
CA LYS A 110 -6.25 16.17 5.44
C LYS A 110 -5.77 15.08 4.48
N LEU A 111 -4.85 15.42 3.57
CA LEU A 111 -4.31 14.46 2.61
C LEU A 111 -3.52 13.35 3.31
N SER A 112 -2.67 13.69 4.28
CA SER A 112 -1.87 12.70 5.01
C SER A 112 -2.74 11.77 5.86
N ARG A 113 -3.81 12.29 6.48
CA ARG A 113 -4.80 11.47 7.20
C ARG A 113 -5.52 10.50 6.27
N TYR A 114 -5.95 10.97 5.10
CA TYR A 114 -6.59 10.09 4.11
C TYR A 114 -5.63 9.00 3.62
N THR A 115 -4.39 9.36 3.28
CA THR A 115 -3.35 8.39 2.91
C THR A 115 -3.16 7.31 3.96
N ARG A 116 -3.12 7.69 5.24
CA ARG A 116 -3.02 6.73 6.35
C ARG A 116 -4.20 5.75 6.41
N LEU A 117 -5.42 6.20 6.11
CA LEU A 117 -6.59 5.31 6.02
C LEU A 117 -6.44 4.30 4.87
N VAL A 118 -5.94 4.76 3.73
CA VAL A 118 -5.73 3.93 2.54
C VAL A 118 -4.64 2.90 2.77
N ASP A 119 -3.49 3.32 3.28
CA ASP A 119 -2.32 2.45 3.44
C ASP A 119 -2.53 1.39 4.53
N SER A 120 -3.16 1.79 5.65
CA SER A 120 -3.60 0.82 6.67
C SER A 120 -4.76 -0.07 6.20
N ALA A 121 -5.32 0.19 5.01
CA ALA A 121 -6.46 -0.49 4.44
C ALA A 121 -7.70 -0.46 5.34
N SER A 122 -7.95 0.69 5.96
CA SER A 122 -8.98 0.98 6.95
C SER A 122 -10.08 1.91 6.42
N LEU A 123 -10.23 2.02 5.09
CA LEU A 123 -11.36 2.71 4.48
C LEU A 123 -12.68 2.14 5.02
N PRO A 124 -13.65 2.97 5.48
CA PRO A 124 -14.91 2.44 6.02
C PRO A 124 -15.65 1.58 4.99
N LYS A 125 -16.40 0.58 5.45
CA LYS A 125 -17.00 -0.43 4.57
C LYS A 125 -18.18 0.13 3.76
N GLU A 126 -18.82 1.15 4.31
CA GLU A 126 -20.07 1.75 3.86
C GLU A 126 -19.85 2.85 2.81
N ILE A 127 -18.60 3.28 2.60
CA ILE A 127 -18.29 4.31 1.62
C ILE A 127 -18.50 3.81 0.19
N ASP A 128 -18.96 4.70 -0.68
CA ASP A 128 -18.99 4.47 -2.12
C ASP A 128 -17.56 4.52 -2.68
N LEU A 129 -16.97 3.36 -2.98
CA LEU A 129 -15.62 3.27 -3.54
C LEU A 129 -15.48 4.13 -4.80
N SER A 130 -16.52 4.26 -5.64
CA SER A 130 -16.48 5.10 -6.85
C SER A 130 -16.39 6.61 -6.57
N SER A 131 -16.44 6.99 -5.30
CA SER A 131 -16.36 8.36 -4.80
C SER A 131 -15.12 8.60 -3.92
N THR A 132 -14.18 7.64 -3.85
CA THR A 132 -12.96 7.74 -3.04
C THR A 132 -11.72 8.02 -3.90
N PRO A 133 -10.80 8.92 -3.47
CA PRO A 133 -9.58 9.16 -4.23
C PRO A 133 -8.71 7.93 -4.48
N TYR A 134 -8.64 7.00 -3.52
CA TYR A 134 -7.90 5.75 -3.68
C TYR A 134 -8.40 4.93 -4.87
N ALA A 135 -9.71 4.67 -4.95
CA ALA A 135 -10.26 3.88 -6.05
C ALA A 135 -10.09 4.59 -7.40
N ILE A 136 -10.23 5.92 -7.43
CA ILE A 136 -9.99 6.71 -8.64
C ILE A 136 -8.53 6.60 -9.09
N LEU A 137 -7.57 6.73 -8.19
CA LEU A 137 -6.16 6.57 -8.53
C LEU A 137 -5.87 5.16 -9.06
N ARG A 138 -6.41 4.13 -8.42
CA ARG A 138 -6.29 2.73 -8.87
C ARG A 138 -6.89 2.54 -10.27
N ALA A 139 -8.04 3.16 -10.55
CA ALA A 139 -8.66 3.12 -11.87
C ALA A 139 -7.86 3.86 -12.95
N LEU A 140 -7.19 4.97 -12.59
CA LEU A 140 -6.28 5.69 -13.49
C LEU A 140 -5.08 4.83 -13.88
N PHE A 141 -4.58 3.98 -12.97
CA PHE A 141 -3.48 3.05 -13.23
C PHE A 141 -3.93 1.73 -13.90
N SER A 142 -5.23 1.43 -13.89
CA SER A 142 -5.77 0.19 -14.44
C SER A 142 -5.73 0.15 -15.98
N GLY A 143 -5.35 -1.01 -16.51
CA GLY A 143 -5.37 -1.30 -17.96
C GLY A 143 -4.17 -0.76 -18.75
N VAL A 144 -3.17 -0.16 -18.08
CA VAL A 144 -1.93 0.30 -18.71
C VAL A 144 -1.04 -0.91 -19.02
N ARG A 145 -0.61 -1.04 -20.27
CA ARG A 145 0.35 -2.06 -20.73
C ARG A 145 1.62 -1.36 -21.19
N GLN A 146 2.57 -1.23 -20.28
CA GLN A 146 3.89 -0.66 -20.51
C GLN A 146 4.91 -1.50 -19.75
N ASP A 147 6.21 -1.34 -20.04
CA ASP A 147 7.24 -1.88 -19.16
C ASP A 147 7.24 -1.17 -17.80
N GLU A 148 7.86 -1.80 -16.79
CA GLU A 148 7.82 -1.30 -15.42
C GLU A 148 8.43 0.12 -15.28
N ALA A 149 9.48 0.44 -16.04
CA ALA A 149 10.15 1.74 -15.94
C ALA A 149 9.25 2.85 -16.47
N GLU A 150 8.61 2.64 -17.62
CA GLU A 150 7.58 3.55 -18.15
C GLU A 150 6.38 3.67 -17.21
N MET A 151 5.92 2.54 -16.64
CA MET A 151 4.83 2.53 -15.66
C MET A 151 5.16 3.37 -14.43
N ASN A 152 6.39 3.29 -13.91
CA ASN A 152 6.82 4.05 -12.74
C ASN A 152 6.75 5.56 -13.01
N LEU A 153 7.30 6.01 -14.13
CA LEU A 153 7.27 7.41 -14.54
C LEU A 153 5.84 7.89 -14.78
N SER A 154 5.00 7.09 -15.47
CA SER A 154 3.61 7.43 -15.73
C SER A 154 2.78 7.51 -14.45
N ARG A 155 2.98 6.58 -13.50
CA ARG A 155 2.30 6.59 -12.19
C ARG A 155 2.71 7.79 -11.37
N LEU A 156 3.99 8.12 -11.35
CA LEU A 156 4.49 9.32 -10.68
C LEU A 156 3.85 10.58 -11.27
N ALA A 157 3.90 10.74 -12.60
CA ALA A 157 3.35 11.92 -13.25
C ALA A 157 1.83 12.08 -13.05
N GLU A 158 1.06 11.00 -13.21
CA GLU A 158 -0.39 11.03 -13.00
C GLU A 158 -0.76 11.17 -11.52
N GLY A 159 -0.01 10.49 -10.64
CA GLY A 159 -0.16 10.57 -9.20
C GLY A 159 0.07 11.96 -8.65
N LEU A 160 1.15 12.65 -9.03
CA LEU A 160 1.41 14.02 -8.58
C LEU A 160 0.35 15.01 -9.08
N LYS A 161 -0.13 14.86 -10.32
CA LYS A 161 -1.28 15.64 -10.82
C LYS A 161 -2.53 15.38 -9.98
N PHE A 162 -2.75 14.14 -9.58
CA PHE A 162 -3.90 13.76 -8.76
C PHE A 162 -3.79 14.31 -7.33
N MET A 163 -2.63 14.20 -6.68
CA MET A 163 -2.41 14.75 -5.34
C MET A 163 -2.54 16.28 -5.33
N SER A 164 -2.00 16.96 -6.35
CA SER A 164 -2.17 18.40 -6.53
C SER A 164 -3.65 18.79 -6.67
N PHE A 165 -4.42 18.01 -7.41
CA PHE A 165 -5.87 18.20 -7.52
C PHE A 165 -6.59 18.04 -6.18
N LEU A 166 -6.31 16.96 -5.44
CA LEU A 166 -6.93 16.73 -4.12
C LEU A 166 -6.59 17.85 -3.13
N TYR A 167 -5.34 18.29 -3.13
CA TYR A 167 -4.88 19.41 -2.30
C TYR A 167 -5.61 20.72 -2.65
N ALA A 168 -5.73 21.06 -3.95
CA ALA A 168 -6.45 22.25 -4.38
C ALA A 168 -7.93 22.21 -3.98
N ARG A 169 -8.60 21.07 -4.15
CA ARG A 169 -9.99 20.87 -3.73
C ARG A 169 -10.17 20.97 -2.22
N SER A 170 -9.25 20.38 -1.45
CA SER A 170 -9.23 20.51 0.00
C SER A 170 -9.12 21.98 0.45
N ARG A 171 -8.29 22.78 -0.24
CA ARG A 171 -8.17 24.23 0.00
C ARG A 171 -9.43 25.02 -0.34
N GLU A 172 -10.19 24.58 -1.33
CA GLU A 172 -11.51 25.13 -1.67
C GLU A 172 -12.61 24.70 -0.67
N GLY A 173 -12.27 23.87 0.33
CA GLY A 173 -13.20 23.42 1.36
C GLY A 173 -13.92 22.11 1.04
N TYR A 174 -13.56 21.41 -0.05
CA TYR A 174 -14.12 20.09 -0.34
C TYR A 174 -13.56 19.04 0.63
N GLU A 175 -14.43 18.16 1.12
CA GLU A 175 -14.00 16.92 1.76
C GLU A 175 -13.46 15.94 0.73
N ILE A 176 -12.34 15.27 1.07
CA ILE A 176 -11.60 14.40 0.16
C ILE A 176 -11.63 12.91 0.56
N GLU A 177 -12.24 12.54 1.69
CA GLU A 177 -12.31 11.13 2.11
C GLU A 177 -13.34 10.33 1.28
N GLU A 178 -14.56 10.85 1.17
CA GLU A 178 -15.64 10.33 0.32
C GLU A 178 -16.47 11.51 -0.20
N ASN A 179 -16.39 11.80 -1.49
CA ASN A 179 -17.14 12.91 -2.07
C ASN A 179 -17.38 12.73 -3.56
N ARG A 180 -18.61 12.41 -3.93
CA ARG A 180 -19.00 12.20 -5.33
C ARG A 180 -18.82 13.46 -6.20
N LEU A 181 -19.05 14.63 -5.62
CA LEU A 181 -18.96 15.92 -6.30
C LEU A 181 -17.51 16.33 -6.56
N LEU A 182 -16.55 15.79 -5.78
CA LEU A 182 -15.12 16.07 -5.94
C LEU A 182 -14.65 15.87 -7.38
N PHE A 183 -15.18 14.85 -8.06
CA PHE A 183 -14.78 14.43 -9.40
C PHE A 183 -15.75 14.85 -10.51
N SER A 184 -16.87 15.50 -10.17
CA SER A 184 -17.95 15.79 -11.12
C SER A 184 -17.53 16.85 -12.14
N GLY A 185 -17.95 16.67 -13.40
CA GLY A 185 -17.65 17.61 -14.49
C GLY A 185 -16.21 17.56 -14.98
N ILE A 186 -15.43 16.56 -14.54
CA ILE A 186 -14.06 16.33 -15.02
C ILE A 186 -14.01 14.97 -15.72
N ASP A 187 -14.13 15.00 -17.04
CA ASP A 187 -14.22 13.81 -17.91
C ASP A 187 -13.25 12.67 -17.54
N ARG A 188 -12.00 13.00 -17.22
CA ARG A 188 -10.97 12.00 -16.89
C ARG A 188 -11.32 11.22 -15.62
N PHE A 189 -11.85 11.90 -14.61
CA PHE A 189 -12.23 11.27 -13.36
C PHE A 189 -13.59 10.60 -13.48
N GLU A 190 -14.54 11.15 -14.23
CA GLU A 190 -15.79 10.45 -14.52
C GLU A 190 -15.57 9.11 -15.25
N ARG A 191 -14.61 9.05 -16.19
CA ARG A 191 -14.19 7.78 -16.80
C ARG A 191 -13.57 6.83 -15.78
N ALA A 192 -12.73 7.33 -14.87
CA ALA A 192 -12.15 6.53 -13.81
C ALA A 192 -13.23 5.99 -12.84
N ARG A 193 -14.24 6.79 -12.52
CA ARG A 193 -15.40 6.36 -11.72
C ARG A 193 -16.15 5.21 -12.35
N ARG A 194 -16.46 5.30 -13.66
CA ARG A 194 -17.09 4.20 -14.41
C ARG A 194 -16.21 2.95 -14.42
N LYS A 195 -14.88 3.09 -14.48
CA LYS A 195 -13.97 1.95 -14.33
C LYS A 195 -14.06 1.31 -12.94
N VAL A 196 -14.19 2.09 -11.87
CA VAL A 196 -14.42 1.58 -10.50
C VAL A 196 -15.75 0.83 -10.42
N GLU A 197 -16.83 1.41 -10.93
CA GLU A 197 -18.16 0.77 -10.97
C GLU A 197 -18.09 -0.55 -11.75
N ASN A 198 -17.40 -0.56 -12.89
CA ASN A 198 -17.21 -1.77 -13.70
C ASN A 198 -16.25 -2.79 -13.08
N ASP A 199 -15.35 -2.38 -12.19
CA ASP A 199 -14.43 -3.26 -11.48
C ASP A 199 -15.18 -4.25 -10.57
N TYR A 200 -16.37 -3.88 -10.09
CA TYR A 200 -17.23 -4.79 -9.33
C TYR A 200 -17.60 -6.04 -10.14
N PHE A 201 -17.84 -5.92 -11.45
CA PHE A 201 -18.11 -7.10 -12.29
C PHE A 201 -16.86 -7.97 -12.48
N GLN A 202 -15.67 -7.36 -12.51
CA GLN A 202 -14.40 -8.11 -12.49
C GLN A 202 -14.22 -8.84 -11.17
N TYR A 203 -14.63 -8.22 -10.05
CA TYR A 203 -14.62 -8.86 -8.74
C TYR A 203 -15.55 -10.07 -8.70
N LEU A 204 -16.77 -9.97 -9.25
CA LEU A 204 -17.70 -11.10 -9.32
C LEU A 204 -17.16 -12.26 -10.16
N ASP A 205 -16.49 -11.96 -11.29
CA ASP A 205 -15.80 -12.98 -12.09
C ASP A 205 -14.66 -13.63 -11.29
N ASP A 206 -13.82 -12.85 -10.62
CA ASP A 206 -12.76 -13.37 -9.76
C ASP A 206 -13.31 -14.23 -8.62
N LEU A 207 -14.40 -13.80 -7.99
CA LEU A 207 -15.08 -14.52 -6.92
C LEU A 207 -15.60 -15.89 -7.39
N SER A 208 -16.10 -15.98 -8.62
CA SER A 208 -16.61 -17.24 -9.20
C SER A 208 -15.52 -18.30 -9.38
N ARG A 209 -14.26 -17.86 -9.51
CA ARG A 209 -13.07 -18.74 -9.69
C ARG A 209 -12.24 -18.86 -8.41
N ALA A 210 -12.66 -18.22 -7.33
CA ALA A 210 -11.89 -18.17 -6.09
C ALA A 210 -12.07 -19.43 -5.25
N GLU A 211 -11.05 -19.77 -4.46
CA GLU A 211 -11.21 -20.71 -3.35
C GLU A 211 -11.66 -19.95 -2.10
N LYS A 212 -12.78 -20.38 -1.52
CA LYS A 212 -13.29 -19.87 -0.25
C LYS A 212 -12.88 -20.81 0.87
N LEU A 213 -12.44 -20.26 1.98
CA LEU A 213 -11.97 -21.04 3.12
C LEU A 213 -12.42 -20.46 4.45
N LEU A 214 -12.58 -21.33 5.43
CA LEU A 214 -12.89 -20.97 6.81
C LEU A 214 -11.70 -21.36 7.68
N LEU A 215 -11.06 -20.38 8.30
CA LEU A 215 -9.91 -20.62 9.16
C LEU A 215 -9.96 -19.76 10.42
N ASP A 216 -9.17 -20.15 11.41
CA ASP A 216 -8.98 -19.39 12.62
C ASP A 216 -7.71 -18.53 12.48
N LEU A 217 -7.81 -17.26 12.88
CA LEU A 217 -6.69 -16.32 12.96
C LEU A 217 -6.51 -15.81 14.40
N PRO A 218 -5.27 -15.54 14.84
CA PRO A 218 -5.01 -14.99 16.17
C PRO A 218 -5.59 -13.58 16.30
N PHE A 219 -5.98 -13.21 17.52
CA PHE A 219 -6.34 -11.82 17.84
C PHE A 219 -5.11 -10.91 17.79
N SER A 220 -5.30 -9.66 17.36
CA SER A 220 -4.23 -8.66 17.35
C SER A 220 -3.74 -8.28 18.75
N GLY A 221 -4.64 -8.26 19.73
CA GLY A 221 -4.39 -7.71 21.07
C GLY A 221 -4.26 -8.71 22.22
N GLY A 222 -4.03 -10.00 21.97
CA GLY A 222 -3.94 -10.97 23.06
C GLY A 222 -3.97 -12.44 22.65
N THR A 223 -4.33 -13.29 23.60
CA THR A 223 -4.46 -14.74 23.41
C THR A 223 -5.79 -15.13 22.79
N GLY A 224 -5.80 -16.23 22.05
CA GLY A 224 -7.00 -16.77 21.41
C GLY A 224 -7.08 -16.46 19.92
N LYS A 225 -8.19 -16.91 19.32
CA LYS A 225 -8.39 -16.89 17.87
C LYS A 225 -9.83 -16.60 17.50
N ARG A 226 -10.02 -16.16 16.25
CA ARG A 226 -11.31 -15.89 15.63
C ARG A 226 -11.43 -16.65 14.33
N ARG A 227 -12.55 -17.36 14.17
CA ARG A 227 -12.96 -17.91 12.88
C ARG A 227 -13.29 -16.80 11.90
N VAL A 228 -12.73 -16.88 10.70
CA VAL A 228 -12.91 -15.89 9.64
C VAL A 228 -13.11 -16.54 8.26
N ASP A 229 -13.81 -15.83 7.37
CA ASP A 229 -13.85 -16.15 5.94
C ASP A 229 -12.57 -15.68 5.26
N GLY A 230 -11.98 -16.56 4.45
CA GLY A 230 -10.88 -16.27 3.55
C GLY A 230 -11.26 -16.44 2.09
N LEU A 231 -10.71 -15.58 1.24
CA LEU A 231 -10.84 -15.62 -0.21
C LEU A 231 -9.47 -15.74 -0.84
N VAL A 232 -9.28 -16.75 -1.70
CA VAL A 232 -8.03 -16.99 -2.41
C VAL A 232 -8.27 -16.86 -3.90
N VAL A 233 -7.59 -15.90 -4.52
CA VAL A 233 -7.74 -15.57 -5.95
C VAL A 233 -6.39 -15.64 -6.65
N ARG A 234 -6.36 -16.40 -7.76
CA ARG A 234 -5.19 -16.44 -8.66
C ARG A 234 -5.40 -15.45 -9.80
N ASN A 235 -4.39 -14.61 -10.03
CA ASN A 235 -4.35 -13.59 -11.08
C ASN A 235 -5.65 -12.77 -11.13
N PRO A 236 -5.95 -11.99 -10.09
CA PRO A 236 -7.20 -11.23 -10.03
C PRO A 236 -7.28 -10.24 -11.20
N ARG A 237 -8.47 -10.10 -11.76
CA ARG A 237 -8.82 -9.09 -12.75
C ARG A 237 -9.26 -7.79 -12.09
N SER A 238 -9.93 -7.89 -10.95
CA SER A 238 -10.37 -6.72 -10.18
C SER A 238 -9.18 -6.00 -9.56
N PHE A 239 -9.03 -4.72 -9.88
CA PHE A 239 -7.99 -3.89 -9.29
C PHE A 239 -8.35 -3.41 -7.88
N LEU A 240 -9.59 -3.60 -7.43
CA LEU A 240 -10.04 -3.37 -6.05
C LEU A 240 -10.49 -4.65 -5.34
N LEU A 241 -10.01 -5.83 -5.77
CA LEU A 241 -10.42 -7.15 -5.24
C LEU A 241 -10.50 -7.17 -3.71
N LYS A 242 -9.45 -6.66 -3.04
CA LYS A 242 -9.35 -6.57 -1.57
C LYS A 242 -10.47 -5.73 -0.95
N GLU A 243 -10.83 -4.62 -1.59
CA GLU A 243 -11.86 -3.72 -1.07
C GLU A 243 -13.25 -4.29 -1.28
N TRP A 244 -13.53 -4.88 -2.45
CA TRP A 244 -14.81 -5.54 -2.70
C TRP A 244 -15.01 -6.76 -1.81
N SER A 245 -13.99 -7.62 -1.67
CA SER A 245 -14.10 -8.85 -0.89
C SER A 245 -14.41 -8.61 0.58
N ARG A 246 -13.83 -7.59 1.19
CA ARG A 246 -14.10 -7.21 2.60
C ARG A 246 -15.50 -6.67 2.83
N ARG A 247 -16.17 -6.19 1.77
CA ARG A 247 -17.53 -5.62 1.78
C ARG A 247 -18.59 -6.65 1.38
N ASP A 248 -18.19 -7.78 0.80
CA ASP A 248 -19.11 -8.81 0.32
C ASP A 248 -19.64 -9.71 1.46
N SER A 249 -20.54 -9.15 2.26
CA SER A 249 -21.26 -9.89 3.30
C SER A 249 -22.18 -10.96 2.72
N ALA A 250 -22.70 -10.75 1.51
CA ALA A 250 -23.66 -11.65 0.87
C ALA A 250 -23.04 -13.00 0.47
N GLN A 251 -21.77 -13.01 0.06
CA GLN A 251 -21.08 -14.21 -0.43
C GLN A 251 -20.11 -14.83 0.59
N SER A 252 -19.85 -14.11 1.70
CA SER A 252 -19.11 -14.61 2.87
C SER A 252 -20.01 -15.48 3.75
N SER A 253 -19.49 -16.61 4.25
CA SER A 253 -20.32 -17.55 5.04
C SER A 253 -20.65 -17.05 6.45
N LEU A 254 -19.81 -16.17 7.01
CA LEU A 254 -20.01 -15.55 8.33
C LEU A 254 -20.72 -14.19 8.24
N GLY A 255 -21.08 -13.73 7.03
CA GLY A 255 -21.83 -12.49 6.81
C GLY A 255 -21.04 -11.19 7.11
N LYS A 256 -19.71 -11.25 7.15
CA LYS A 256 -18.83 -10.12 7.54
C LYS A 256 -17.91 -9.63 6.41
N GLY A 257 -18.05 -10.20 5.22
CA GLY A 257 -17.07 -10.08 4.15
C GLY A 257 -15.89 -11.04 4.35
N PHE A 258 -15.07 -11.18 3.32
CA PHE A 258 -13.85 -11.98 3.37
C PHE A 258 -12.78 -11.22 4.18
N THR A 259 -12.57 -11.67 5.42
CA THR A 259 -11.61 -11.06 6.33
C THR A 259 -10.18 -11.30 5.87
N LEU A 260 -9.87 -12.51 5.40
CA LEU A 260 -8.58 -12.84 4.80
C LEU A 260 -8.68 -12.80 3.28
N SER A 261 -7.77 -12.09 2.63
CA SER A 261 -7.59 -12.11 1.18
C SER A 261 -6.21 -12.65 0.85
N VAL A 262 -6.14 -13.60 -0.09
CA VAL A 262 -4.90 -14.18 -0.60
C VAL A 262 -4.91 -14.01 -2.11
N THR A 263 -3.94 -13.24 -2.62
CA THR A 263 -3.82 -12.93 -4.04
C THR A 263 -2.51 -13.45 -4.59
N GLY A 264 -2.59 -14.37 -5.55
CA GLY A 264 -1.43 -14.89 -6.26
C GLY A 264 -1.26 -14.25 -7.63
N PHE A 265 -0.05 -13.85 -8.00
CA PHE A 265 0.30 -13.25 -9.29
C PHE A 265 1.37 -14.10 -9.98
N GLY A 266 1.04 -14.66 -11.14
CA GLY A 266 1.95 -15.45 -11.97
C GLY A 266 2.52 -16.70 -11.29
N GLY A 267 1.96 -17.11 -10.14
CA GLY A 267 2.50 -18.19 -9.31
C GLY A 267 3.83 -17.84 -8.62
N GLN A 268 4.30 -16.60 -8.71
CA GLN A 268 5.60 -16.17 -8.18
C GLN A 268 5.48 -15.18 -7.03
N ARG A 269 4.39 -14.39 -6.99
CA ARG A 269 4.12 -13.45 -5.92
C ARG A 269 2.80 -13.76 -5.25
N PHE A 270 2.78 -13.79 -3.92
CA PHE A 270 1.56 -13.93 -3.14
C PHE A 270 1.50 -12.81 -2.09
N ILE A 271 0.35 -12.13 -2.05
CA ILE A 271 0.04 -11.13 -1.02
C ILE A 271 -1.14 -11.65 -0.22
N LEU A 272 -0.94 -11.81 1.09
CA LEU A 272 -1.95 -12.19 2.05
C LEU A 272 -2.24 -10.99 2.93
N GLY A 273 -3.50 -10.63 3.12
CA GLY A 273 -3.87 -9.50 3.95
C GLY A 273 -5.15 -9.76 4.71
N VAL A 274 -5.26 -9.20 5.91
CA VAL A 274 -6.49 -9.27 6.72
C VAL A 274 -7.20 -7.93 6.79
N ASP A 275 -8.49 -7.94 7.02
CA ASP A 275 -9.30 -6.77 7.34
C ASP A 275 -8.93 -6.21 8.74
N PRO A 276 -8.41 -4.97 8.84
CA PRO A 276 -8.05 -4.36 10.11
C PRO A 276 -9.22 -4.27 11.10
N ALA A 277 -10.45 -4.10 10.61
CA ALA A 277 -11.64 -3.97 11.44
C ALA A 277 -11.99 -5.26 12.19
N MET A 278 -11.41 -6.39 11.79
CA MET A 278 -11.73 -7.70 12.35
C MET A 278 -10.93 -8.06 13.60
N GLY A 279 -9.94 -7.24 13.98
CA GLY A 279 -9.15 -7.41 15.20
C GLY A 279 -8.30 -8.68 15.22
N VAL A 280 -7.88 -9.15 14.04
CA VAL A 280 -7.04 -10.34 13.83
C VAL A 280 -5.78 -9.97 13.05
N ASN A 281 -4.75 -10.80 13.13
CA ASN A 281 -3.54 -10.66 12.32
C ASN A 281 -3.02 -12.00 11.79
N LEU A 282 -1.88 -11.97 11.10
CA LEU A 282 -1.18 -13.12 10.52
C LEU A 282 0.11 -13.43 11.27
N ARG A 283 0.23 -12.98 12.53
CA ARG A 283 1.46 -13.13 13.31
C ARG A 283 1.87 -14.60 13.41
N GLY A 284 3.09 -14.90 12.98
CA GLY A 284 3.64 -16.26 12.93
C GLY A 284 3.46 -17.00 11.61
N LEU A 285 2.54 -16.57 10.73
CA LEU A 285 2.36 -17.17 9.40
C LEU A 285 3.60 -16.97 8.52
N GLY A 286 4.22 -15.79 8.56
CA GLY A 286 5.47 -15.51 7.83
C GLY A 286 6.59 -16.46 8.22
N GLY A 287 6.73 -16.77 9.51
CA GLY A 287 7.68 -17.77 10.01
C GLY A 287 7.42 -19.18 9.47
N LEU A 288 6.15 -19.61 9.42
CA LEU A 288 5.78 -20.91 8.84
C LEU A 288 6.10 -20.97 7.33
N LEU A 289 5.73 -19.91 6.59
CA LEU A 289 6.01 -19.80 5.15
C LEU A 289 7.52 -19.83 4.88
N ASN A 290 8.32 -19.10 5.66
CA ASN A 290 9.78 -19.09 5.54
C ASN A 290 10.41 -20.47 5.79
N ARG A 291 9.87 -21.28 6.71
CA ARG A 291 10.35 -22.67 6.91
C ARG A 291 10.12 -23.53 5.67
N ARG A 292 8.88 -23.54 5.16
CA ARG A 292 8.54 -24.33 3.95
C ARG A 292 9.28 -23.84 2.71
N GLU A 293 9.42 -22.53 2.57
CA GLU A 293 10.19 -21.90 1.49
C GLU A 293 11.65 -22.38 1.53
N LYS A 294 12.28 -22.36 2.71
CA LYS A 294 13.66 -22.81 2.90
C LYS A 294 13.82 -24.28 2.52
N GLU A 295 12.90 -25.15 2.93
CA GLU A 295 12.91 -26.58 2.60
C GLU A 295 12.80 -26.81 1.09
N LYS A 296 11.81 -26.20 0.43
CA LYS A 296 11.56 -26.38 -1.01
C LYS A 296 12.69 -25.81 -1.87
N ARG A 297 13.24 -24.64 -1.48
CA ARG A 297 14.41 -24.07 -2.16
C ARG A 297 15.67 -24.91 -1.97
N ALA A 298 15.92 -25.43 -0.76
CA ALA A 298 17.07 -26.29 -0.49
C ALA A 298 17.01 -27.60 -1.31
N ALA A 299 15.83 -28.21 -1.44
CA ALA A 299 15.63 -29.38 -2.30
C ALA A 299 15.93 -29.09 -3.79
N ALA A 300 15.79 -27.84 -4.22
CA ALA A 300 16.13 -27.35 -5.56
C ALA A 300 17.55 -26.74 -5.66
N GLY A 301 18.38 -26.85 -4.61
CA GLY A 301 19.74 -26.29 -4.59
C GLY A 301 19.80 -24.76 -4.60
N ARG A 302 18.72 -24.06 -4.20
CA ARG A 302 18.64 -22.60 -4.14
C ARG A 302 18.61 -22.11 -2.68
N PRO A 303 19.34 -21.04 -2.32
CA PRO A 303 19.23 -20.45 -0.99
C PRO A 303 17.99 -19.55 -0.84
N LEU A 304 17.52 -19.40 0.41
CA LEU A 304 16.56 -18.36 0.77
C LEU A 304 17.31 -17.06 1.07
N VAL A 305 17.32 -16.13 0.10
CA VAL A 305 18.02 -14.84 0.23
C VAL A 305 17.08 -13.75 0.76
N HIS A 306 15.83 -13.75 0.29
CA HIS A 306 14.80 -12.81 0.74
C HIS A 306 13.68 -13.60 1.43
N PRO A 307 13.43 -13.39 2.73
CA PRO A 307 12.33 -14.05 3.41
C PRO A 307 10.99 -13.45 2.96
N TRP A 308 9.91 -14.19 3.24
CA TRP A 308 8.56 -13.64 3.28
C TRP A 308 8.51 -12.47 4.26
N TYR A 309 7.99 -11.33 3.82
CA TYR A 309 7.71 -10.18 4.66
C TYR A 309 6.43 -10.43 5.45
N GLU A 310 6.42 -10.14 6.74
CA GLU A 310 5.29 -10.47 7.63
C GLU A 310 4.58 -9.25 8.23
N GLY A 311 4.79 -8.04 7.69
CA GLY A 311 4.08 -6.86 8.15
C GLY A 311 4.39 -6.49 9.61
N ASN A 312 5.57 -6.83 10.11
CA ASN A 312 5.96 -6.70 11.51
C ASN A 312 6.27 -5.26 11.97
N CYS A 313 6.08 -4.25 11.12
CA CYS A 313 6.15 -2.86 11.56
C CYS A 313 4.91 -2.50 12.40
N PRO A 314 5.02 -1.54 13.34
CA PRO A 314 3.89 -1.15 14.19
C PRO A 314 2.65 -0.67 13.41
N PHE A 315 2.83 -0.11 12.22
CA PHE A 315 1.72 0.35 11.39
C PHE A 315 0.88 -0.80 10.81
N PHE A 316 1.51 -1.88 10.37
CA PHE A 316 0.78 -3.02 9.81
C PHE A 316 0.38 -4.07 10.84
N ASP A 317 1.09 -4.19 11.97
CA ASP A 317 0.80 -5.15 13.05
C ASP A 317 0.45 -6.56 12.52
N TYR A 318 1.33 -7.08 11.66
CA TYR A 318 1.23 -8.41 11.07
C TYR A 318 -0.06 -8.63 10.25
N ARG A 319 -0.69 -7.56 9.75
CA ARG A 319 -1.91 -7.67 8.94
C ARG A 319 -1.66 -7.98 7.46
N ILE A 320 -0.40 -8.02 7.05
CA ILE A 320 0.00 -8.32 5.67
C ILE A 320 1.19 -9.27 5.68
N VAL A 321 1.20 -10.21 4.74
CA VAL A 321 2.34 -11.06 4.41
C VAL A 321 2.55 -10.98 2.89
N ASP A 322 3.78 -10.71 2.45
CA ASP A 322 4.16 -10.69 1.03
C ASP A 322 5.31 -11.66 0.78
N SER A 323 5.26 -12.31 -0.36
CA SER A 323 6.27 -13.24 -0.86
C SER A 323 7.66 -12.61 -1.03
N PRO A 324 8.71 -13.45 -1.07
CA PRO A 324 10.08 -13.01 -1.37
C PRO A 324 10.19 -12.15 -2.63
N ARG A 325 11.09 -11.16 -2.60
CA ARG A 325 11.33 -10.22 -3.71
C ARG A 325 11.83 -10.91 -4.98
N ASP A 326 12.49 -12.05 -4.84
CA ASP A 326 13.00 -12.90 -5.93
C ASP A 326 12.02 -14.03 -6.32
N GLY A 327 10.76 -13.94 -5.87
CA GLY A 327 9.69 -14.90 -6.12
C GLY A 327 9.69 -16.07 -5.13
N THR A 328 8.52 -16.63 -4.85
CA THR A 328 8.40 -17.82 -3.99
C THR A 328 8.63 -19.12 -4.78
N ALA A 329 9.20 -20.14 -4.14
CA ALA A 329 9.21 -21.51 -4.61
C ALA A 329 7.92 -22.27 -4.24
N LEU A 330 7.13 -21.72 -3.30
CA LEU A 330 5.85 -22.28 -2.87
C LEU A 330 4.80 -22.05 -3.95
N ASP A 331 4.14 -23.12 -4.35
CA ASP A 331 3.00 -23.02 -5.25
C ASP A 331 1.71 -22.73 -4.48
N HIS A 332 0.60 -22.62 -5.19
CA HIS A 332 -0.67 -22.29 -4.56
C HIS A 332 -1.14 -23.34 -3.53
N GLU A 333 -0.87 -24.63 -3.77
CA GLU A 333 -1.28 -25.69 -2.84
C GLU A 333 -0.47 -25.62 -1.55
N ASP A 334 0.82 -25.30 -1.65
CA ASP A 334 1.67 -25.03 -0.49
C ASP A 334 1.12 -23.89 0.36
N ILE A 335 0.71 -22.77 -0.26
CA ILE A 335 0.15 -21.61 0.46
C ILE A 335 -1.12 -22.00 1.22
N LEU A 336 -2.03 -22.73 0.58
CA LEU A 336 -3.27 -23.20 1.22
C LEU A 336 -2.98 -24.18 2.35
N ALA A 337 -2.02 -25.09 2.16
CA ALA A 337 -1.60 -26.03 3.19
C ALA A 337 -0.95 -25.30 4.38
N CYS A 338 -0.15 -24.25 4.14
CA CYS A 338 0.41 -23.39 5.19
C CYS A 338 -0.71 -22.69 5.97
N LEU A 339 -1.71 -22.13 5.30
CA LEU A 339 -2.84 -21.47 5.96
C LEU A 339 -3.66 -22.44 6.84
N LYS A 340 -3.91 -23.65 6.34
CA LYS A 340 -4.63 -24.70 7.07
C LYS A 340 -3.81 -25.18 8.28
N GLU A 341 -2.50 -25.37 8.12
CA GLU A 341 -1.60 -25.72 9.23
C GLU A 341 -1.57 -24.59 10.27
N PHE A 342 -1.35 -23.35 9.83
CA PHE A 342 -1.31 -22.17 10.69
C PHE A 342 -2.56 -22.10 11.57
N SER A 343 -3.74 -22.14 10.96
CA SER A 343 -5.02 -22.12 11.68
C SER A 343 -5.18 -23.25 12.71
N ARG A 344 -4.73 -24.48 12.39
CA ARG A 344 -4.81 -25.63 13.31
C ARG A 344 -3.80 -25.56 14.44
N SER A 345 -2.65 -24.92 14.19
CA SER A 345 -1.56 -24.79 15.15
C SER A 345 -1.77 -23.67 16.18
N LEU A 346 -2.77 -22.80 15.95
CA LEU A 346 -3.08 -21.73 16.88
C LEU A 346 -3.58 -22.30 18.21
N PRO A 347 -3.12 -21.76 19.35
CA PRO A 347 -3.54 -22.19 20.67
C PRO A 347 -5.05 -22.04 20.91
#